data_AF-S0DQM7-F1
#
_entry.id   AF-S0DQM7-F1
#
_cell.length_a   1.000
_cell.length_b   1.000
_cell.length_c   1.000
_cell.angle_alpha   90.00
_cell.angle_beta   90.00
_cell.angle_gamma   90.00
#
_symmetry.space_group_name_H-M   'P 1'
#
loop_
_entity.id
_entity.type
_entity.pdbx_description
1 polymer ?
#
loop_
_entity_poly.entity_id
_entity_poly.type
_entity_poly.pdbx_seq_one_letter_code
_entity_poly.pdbx_strand_id
1 'polypeptide(L)'
;MSGDQICDAEACNNRMLSGLNKCLEHVYQITLDWHTNEWMGSLPALEAAMQIAVRKQWTYTHNYQAIQDRVQEIRDGKRPSSDLVILDNEFSPSSQQPFEIAIIDRVYGRILINTLVKHPEGSRIASNPYSSASNGLPAAIKNFLATGGYSDILPSNDNCIPLLQVLRHQQLPAPSGFRIFPLKLEIIFSVFYPRHKLCGRNHRALVDCQQTKLVLDKFDSLCNPVESRGSEWQPEEMATVSQRQILDFFNWEKKTVSNEKQDGIDGGGESGGPSTVTTHAVAKTEDEGNKYAYGDFGRRG
;
A
#
# COMPACT_ATOMS: atom_id res chain seq x y z
N MET A 1 19.09 -22.30 7.57
CA MET A 1 18.63 -21.72 8.85
C MET A 1 18.40 -20.23 8.62
N SER A 2 17.16 -19.82 8.35
CA SER A 2 16.79 -18.40 8.26
C SER A 2 16.59 -17.89 9.68
N GLY A 3 17.39 -16.91 10.12
CA GLY A 3 17.22 -16.29 11.43
C GLY A 3 15.81 -15.71 11.57
N ASP A 4 15.17 -15.97 12.69
CA ASP A 4 13.84 -15.46 12.98
C ASP A 4 13.86 -13.92 12.97
N GLN A 5 13.09 -13.33 12.06
CA GLN A 5 12.99 -11.87 11.95
C GLN A 5 12.05 -11.33 13.05
N ILE A 6 12.45 -10.22 13.66
CA ILE A 6 11.76 -9.56 14.77
C ILE A 6 10.89 -8.42 14.22
N CYS A 7 9.71 -8.22 14.79
CA CYS A 7 8.73 -7.21 14.38
C CYS A 7 9.32 -5.79 14.23
N ASP A 8 9.02 -5.11 13.11
CA ASP A 8 9.43 -3.71 12.84
C ASP A 8 8.64 -2.66 13.66
N ALA A 9 8.00 -3.03 14.77
CA ALA A 9 7.32 -2.06 15.64
C ALA A 9 8.27 -1.64 16.75
N GLU A 10 8.29 -0.34 17.09
CA GLU A 10 9.17 0.17 18.14
C GLU A 10 8.97 -0.62 19.44
N ALA A 11 10.09 -1.03 20.05
CA ALA A 11 10.12 -1.83 21.26
C ALA A 11 9.39 -3.19 21.18
N CYS A 12 9.09 -3.71 19.98
CA CYS A 12 8.47 -5.01 19.82
C CYS A 12 9.51 -6.11 19.59
N ASN A 13 9.56 -7.08 20.51
CA ASN A 13 10.45 -8.24 20.39
C ASN A 13 9.72 -9.50 19.90
N ASN A 14 8.46 -9.38 19.47
CA ASN A 14 7.70 -10.51 18.97
C ASN A 14 8.17 -10.92 17.57
N ARG A 15 8.06 -12.22 17.28
CA ARG A 15 8.39 -12.78 15.96
C ARG A 15 7.49 -12.17 14.88
N MET A 16 8.09 -11.86 13.73
CA MET A 16 7.34 -11.45 12.54
C MET A 16 6.45 -12.58 12.05
N LEU A 17 5.24 -12.23 11.59
CA LEU A 17 4.42 -13.16 10.84
C LEU A 17 5.04 -13.36 9.45
N SER A 18 5.12 -14.60 8.97
CA SER A 18 5.72 -14.89 7.66
C SER A 18 5.06 -14.07 6.55
N GLY A 19 5.86 -13.25 5.85
CA GLY A 19 5.38 -12.36 4.79
C GLY A 19 4.89 -10.97 5.23
N LEU A 20 4.84 -10.69 6.54
CA LEU A 20 4.55 -9.37 7.10
C LEU A 20 5.73 -8.86 7.90
N ASN A 21 5.91 -7.54 7.98
CA ASN A 21 6.95 -6.92 8.78
C ASN A 21 6.51 -6.59 10.21
N LYS A 22 5.38 -7.14 10.66
CA LYS A 22 4.81 -6.94 12.00
C LYS A 22 4.50 -8.29 12.62
N CYS A 23 4.55 -8.34 13.95
CA CYS A 23 4.07 -9.50 14.70
C CYS A 23 2.55 -9.52 14.74
N LEU A 24 2.01 -10.68 15.10
CA LEU A 24 0.58 -10.89 15.27
C LEU A 24 -0.10 -9.81 16.12
N GLU A 25 0.49 -9.44 17.26
CA GLU A 25 -0.09 -8.42 18.15
C GLU A 25 -0.23 -7.07 17.47
N HIS A 26 0.79 -6.64 16.71
CA HIS A 26 0.74 -5.34 16.01
C HIS A 26 -0.16 -5.38 14.78
N VAL A 27 -0.24 -6.51 14.08
CA VAL A 27 -1.28 -6.72 13.06
C VAL A 27 -2.66 -6.63 13.72
N TYR A 28 -2.83 -7.26 14.89
CA TYR A 28 -4.08 -7.25 15.63
C TYR A 28 -4.47 -5.84 16.09
N GLN A 29 -3.53 -5.01 16.55
CA GLN A 29 -3.79 -3.60 16.91
C GLN A 29 -4.18 -2.75 15.70
N ILE A 30 -3.52 -2.93 14.55
CA ILE A 30 -3.92 -2.29 13.29
C ILE A 30 -5.36 -2.72 12.92
N THR A 31 -5.69 -4.00 13.11
CA THR A 31 -7.06 -4.49 12.91
C THR A 31 -8.02 -4.10 14.03
N LEU A 32 -7.58 -3.72 15.24
CA LEU A 32 -8.44 -3.25 16.33
C LEU A 32 -8.95 -1.83 16.05
N ASP A 33 -8.13 -0.99 15.42
CA ASP A 33 -8.61 0.25 14.79
C ASP A 33 -9.65 -0.05 13.69
N TRP A 34 -9.64 -1.25 13.11
CA TRP A 34 -10.70 -1.69 12.19
C TRP A 34 -11.92 -2.20 12.96
N HIS A 35 -11.74 -2.88 14.10
CA HIS A 35 -12.79 -3.42 14.96
C HIS A 35 -13.60 -2.36 15.69
N THR A 36 -13.04 -1.18 15.96
CA THR A 36 -13.80 -0.06 16.54
C THR A 36 -14.71 0.62 15.52
N ASN A 37 -14.50 0.38 14.23
CA ASN A 37 -15.37 0.91 13.20
C ASN A 37 -16.50 -0.10 12.87
N GLU A 38 -17.75 0.34 13.03
CA GLU A 38 -19.00 -0.42 12.77
C GLU A 38 -19.08 -1.10 11.38
N TRP A 39 -18.18 -0.78 10.43
CA TRP A 39 -18.25 -1.26 9.05
C TRP A 39 -17.72 -2.69 8.83
N MET A 40 -16.97 -3.32 9.74
CA MET A 40 -16.54 -4.72 9.47
C MET A 40 -17.72 -5.71 9.45
N GLY A 41 -18.79 -5.43 10.20
CA GLY A 41 -20.07 -6.16 10.08
C GLY A 41 -20.75 -5.98 8.71
N SER A 42 -20.28 -5.03 7.90
CA SER A 42 -20.81 -4.71 6.58
C SER A 42 -19.93 -5.17 5.42
N LEU A 43 -18.81 -5.86 5.66
CA LEU A 43 -17.96 -6.38 4.58
C LEU A 43 -18.73 -7.25 3.57
N PRO A 44 -19.62 -8.17 3.99
CA PRO A 44 -20.48 -8.89 3.03
C PRO A 44 -21.40 -7.98 2.22
N ALA A 45 -21.88 -6.87 2.81
CA ALA A 45 -22.71 -5.90 2.11
C ALA A 45 -21.88 -5.08 1.11
N LEU A 46 -20.63 -4.73 1.45
CA LEU A 46 -19.67 -4.07 0.57
C LEU A 46 -19.28 -4.96 -0.60
N GLU A 47 -18.98 -6.23 -0.34
CA GLU A 47 -18.71 -7.24 -1.35
C GLU A 47 -19.93 -7.39 -2.27
N ALA A 48 -21.15 -7.54 -1.73
CA ALA A 48 -22.37 -7.64 -2.54
C ALA A 48 -22.60 -6.40 -3.41
N ALA A 49 -22.44 -5.19 -2.85
CA ALA A 49 -22.52 -3.95 -3.60
C ALA A 49 -21.47 -3.89 -4.72
N MET A 50 -20.27 -4.39 -4.46
CA MET A 50 -19.22 -4.43 -5.47
C MET A 50 -19.47 -5.48 -6.55
N GLN A 51 -19.99 -6.65 -6.20
CA GLN A 51 -20.40 -7.68 -7.16
C GLN A 51 -21.45 -7.16 -8.15
N ILE A 52 -22.33 -6.27 -7.69
CA ILE A 52 -23.25 -5.54 -8.58
C ILE A 52 -22.47 -4.53 -9.43
N ALA A 53 -21.56 -3.78 -8.83
CA ALA A 53 -20.80 -2.75 -9.53
C ALA A 53 -19.89 -3.30 -10.64
N VAL A 54 -19.28 -4.47 -10.46
CA VAL A 54 -18.39 -5.08 -11.47
C VAL A 54 -19.17 -5.68 -12.65
N ARG A 55 -20.48 -5.91 -12.53
CA ARG A 55 -21.33 -6.44 -13.62
C ARG A 55 -21.64 -5.42 -14.72
N LYS A 56 -21.29 -4.14 -14.52
CA LYS A 56 -21.46 -3.10 -15.54
C LYS A 56 -20.13 -2.67 -16.12
N GLN A 57 -20.16 -2.10 -17.33
CA GLN A 57 -19.04 -1.35 -17.89
C GLN A 57 -18.88 -0.04 -17.13
N TRP A 58 -17.66 0.22 -16.65
CA TRP A 58 -17.31 1.49 -16.03
C TRP A 58 -16.95 2.50 -17.11
N THR A 59 -17.08 3.77 -16.79
CA THR A 59 -16.78 4.86 -17.75
C THR A 59 -15.74 5.78 -17.15
N TYR A 60 -14.75 6.18 -17.94
CA TYR A 60 -13.80 7.19 -17.51
C TYR A 60 -14.32 8.59 -17.84
N THR A 61 -13.96 9.56 -17.01
CA THR A 61 -14.16 10.97 -17.34
C THR A 61 -13.16 11.42 -18.40
N HIS A 62 -13.42 12.54 -19.08
CA HIS A 62 -12.48 13.11 -20.06
C HIS A 62 -11.05 13.27 -19.49
N ASN A 63 -10.92 13.67 -18.23
CA ASN A 63 -9.61 13.85 -17.60
C ASN A 63 -8.85 12.53 -17.42
N TYR A 64 -9.57 11.42 -17.23
CA TYR A 64 -8.94 10.11 -17.09
C TYR A 64 -8.55 9.50 -18.44
N GLN A 65 -9.14 9.93 -19.56
CA GLN A 65 -8.65 9.56 -20.90
C GLN A 65 -7.19 9.97 -21.10
N ALA A 66 -6.80 11.17 -20.66
CA ALA A 66 -5.42 11.63 -20.75
C ALA A 66 -4.44 10.72 -19.96
N ILE A 67 -4.90 10.08 -18.88
CA ILE A 67 -4.12 9.07 -18.16
C ILE A 67 -3.94 7.83 -19.03
N GLN A 68 -5.00 7.33 -19.67
CA GLN A 68 -4.93 6.14 -20.53
C GLN A 68 -4.00 6.36 -21.73
N ASP A 69 -4.12 7.50 -22.39
CA ASP A 69 -3.24 7.88 -23.50
C ASP A 69 -1.77 7.88 -23.02
N ARG A 70 -1.51 8.46 -21.85
CA ARG A 70 -0.17 8.51 -21.27
C ARG A 70 0.37 7.12 -20.89
N VAL A 71 -0.49 6.25 -20.34
CA VAL A 71 -0.13 4.84 -20.07
C VAL A 71 0.30 4.15 -21.36
N GLN A 72 -0.43 4.35 -22.46
CA GLN A 72 -0.10 3.73 -23.74
C GLN A 72 1.19 4.29 -24.33
N GLU A 73 1.39 5.61 -24.31
CA GLU A 73 2.63 6.26 -24.76
C GLU A 73 3.87 5.74 -24.02
N ILE A 74 3.76 5.51 -22.71
CA ILE A 74 4.84 4.95 -21.90
C ILE A 74 5.10 3.48 -22.30
N ARG A 75 4.06 2.68 -22.48
CA ARG A 75 4.19 1.28 -22.92
C ARG A 75 4.82 1.15 -24.31
N ASP A 76 4.50 2.08 -25.20
CA ASP A 76 5.07 2.17 -26.56
C ASP A 76 6.52 2.69 -26.56
N GLY A 77 7.06 3.10 -25.40
CA GLY A 77 8.40 3.68 -25.28
C GLY A 77 8.51 5.12 -25.81
N LYS A 78 7.39 5.80 -26.07
CA LYS A 78 7.34 7.20 -26.53
C LYS A 78 7.63 8.19 -25.40
N ARG A 79 7.46 7.77 -24.15
CA ARG A 79 7.69 8.56 -22.93
C ARG A 79 8.33 7.73 -21.82
N PRO A 80 9.11 8.35 -20.92
CA PRO A 80 9.62 7.67 -19.74
C PRO A 80 8.50 7.37 -18.73
N SER A 81 8.66 6.33 -17.91
CA SER A 81 7.64 5.96 -16.91
C SER A 81 7.39 7.05 -15.87
N SER A 82 8.37 7.91 -15.61
CA SER A 82 8.26 9.06 -14.70
C SER A 82 7.29 10.15 -15.18
N ASP A 83 6.81 10.10 -16.43
CA ASP A 83 5.83 11.06 -16.96
C ASP A 83 4.41 10.85 -16.38
N LEU A 84 4.17 9.74 -15.69
CA LEU A 84 2.91 9.45 -15.03
C LEU A 84 3.16 8.73 -13.71
N VAL A 85 2.92 9.43 -12.60
CA VAL A 85 3.24 8.94 -11.27
C VAL A 85 2.01 8.89 -10.38
N ILE A 86 2.04 7.99 -9.40
CA ILE A 86 1.15 8.00 -8.25
C ILE A 86 1.98 8.57 -7.10
N LEU A 87 1.41 9.54 -6.40
CA LEU A 87 2.00 10.19 -5.26
C LEU A 87 1.07 10.03 -4.07
N ASP A 88 1.65 9.71 -2.92
CA ASP A 88 0.96 9.70 -1.65
C ASP A 88 1.87 10.27 -0.56
N ASN A 89 1.27 10.72 0.54
CA ASN A 89 2.01 11.15 1.71
C ASN A 89 1.31 10.74 3.00
N GLU A 90 2.11 10.67 4.05
CA GLU A 90 1.61 10.64 5.41
C GLU A 90 1.97 11.94 6.09
N PHE A 91 1.00 12.53 6.80
CA PHE A 91 1.20 13.79 7.51
C PHE A 91 0.54 13.77 8.87
N SER A 92 1.10 14.53 9.81
CA SER A 92 0.49 14.73 11.12
C SER A 92 -0.73 15.65 10.97
N PRO A 93 -1.95 15.23 11.38
CA PRO A 93 -3.11 16.12 11.31
C PRO A 93 -2.98 17.36 12.20
N SER A 94 -2.23 17.26 13.30
CA SER A 94 -2.07 18.34 14.27
C SER A 94 -1.04 19.38 13.83
N SER A 95 0.10 18.95 13.27
CA SER A 95 1.17 19.84 12.81
C SER A 95 1.13 20.11 11.31
N GLN A 96 0.34 19.34 10.55
CA GLN A 96 0.26 19.34 9.10
C GLN A 96 1.63 19.10 8.42
N GLN A 97 2.56 18.48 9.13
CA GLN A 97 3.88 18.16 8.62
C GLN A 97 3.88 16.78 7.96
N PRO A 98 4.39 16.66 6.72
CA PRO A 98 4.57 15.35 6.11
C PRO A 98 5.67 14.59 6.85
N PHE A 99 5.48 13.32 7.18
CA PHE A 99 6.53 12.48 7.77
C PHE A 99 6.93 11.31 6.86
N GLU A 100 6.11 10.97 5.87
CA GLU A 100 6.45 10.02 4.81
C GLU A 100 5.94 10.56 3.47
N ILE A 101 6.74 10.40 2.41
CA ILE A 101 6.36 10.74 1.04
C ILE A 101 6.77 9.57 0.14
N ALA A 102 5.85 9.11 -0.69
CA ALA A 102 6.14 8.11 -1.70
C ALA A 102 5.65 8.55 -3.08
N ILE A 103 6.44 8.18 -4.08
CA ILE A 103 6.12 8.35 -5.50
C ILE A 103 6.51 7.07 -6.21
N ILE A 104 5.55 6.48 -6.94
CA ILE A 104 5.81 5.34 -7.83
C ILE A 104 5.37 5.70 -9.24
N ASP A 105 5.99 5.09 -10.26
CA ASP A 105 5.46 5.21 -11.61
C ASP A 105 4.15 4.41 -11.74
N ARG A 106 3.17 4.96 -12.48
CA ARG A 106 1.83 4.36 -12.59
C ARG A 106 1.85 3.04 -13.37
N VAL A 107 2.72 2.90 -14.37
CA VAL A 107 2.65 1.82 -15.37
C VAL A 107 3.28 0.54 -14.85
N TYR A 108 4.51 0.61 -14.36
CA TYR A 108 5.33 -0.50 -13.89
C TYR A 108 5.36 -0.58 -12.36
N GLY A 109 5.01 0.49 -11.64
CA GLY A 109 5.03 0.50 -10.18
C GLY A 109 6.42 0.54 -9.57
N ARG A 110 7.42 1.03 -10.32
CA ARG A 110 8.78 1.23 -9.79
C ARG A 110 8.74 2.38 -8.81
N ILE A 111 9.47 2.21 -7.73
CA ILE A 111 9.60 3.20 -6.68
C ILE A 111 10.55 4.29 -7.19
N LEU A 112 10.05 5.52 -7.28
CA LEU A 112 10.83 6.69 -7.65
C LEU A 112 11.31 7.44 -6.41
N ILE A 113 10.41 7.59 -5.44
CA ILE A 113 10.69 8.19 -4.13
C ILE A 113 10.00 7.34 -3.06
N ASN A 114 10.71 7.07 -1.96
CA ASN A 114 10.16 6.52 -0.74
C ASN A 114 11.01 7.04 0.42
N THR A 115 10.57 8.12 1.06
CA THR A 115 11.38 8.83 2.04
C THR A 115 10.59 9.16 3.29
N LEU A 116 11.27 9.04 4.43
CA LEU A 116 10.83 9.64 5.68
C LEU A 116 11.32 11.09 5.75
N VAL A 117 10.48 11.98 6.26
CA VAL A 117 10.80 13.40 6.41
C VAL A 117 11.15 13.65 7.87
N LYS A 118 12.39 14.06 8.13
CA LYS A 118 12.83 14.48 9.45
C LYS A 118 12.50 15.95 9.67
N HIS A 119 11.84 16.25 10.78
CA HIS A 119 11.61 17.62 11.23
C HIS A 119 12.54 17.93 12.41
N PRO A 120 13.14 19.13 12.47
CA PRO A 120 13.84 19.57 13.67
C PRO A 120 12.85 19.63 14.84
N GLU A 121 13.24 19.13 16.01
CA GLU A 121 12.41 19.17 17.21
C GLU A 121 11.92 20.60 17.48
N GLY A 122 10.61 20.75 17.75
CA GLY A 122 10.01 22.05 18.06
C GLY A 122 9.77 22.99 16.87
N SER A 123 10.17 22.62 15.65
CA SER A 123 9.87 23.42 14.45
C SER A 123 8.40 23.27 14.07
N ARG A 124 7.54 24.15 14.59
CA ARG A 124 6.23 24.39 13.99
C ARG A 124 6.46 25.23 12.74
N ILE A 125 5.98 24.78 11.57
CA ILE A 125 5.96 25.65 10.38
C ILE A 125 5.10 26.85 10.74
N ALA A 126 5.73 28.03 10.83
CA ALA A 126 5.18 29.24 11.45
C ALA A 126 4.04 29.93 10.67
N SER A 127 3.50 29.29 9.65
CA SER A 127 2.39 29.82 8.87
C SER A 127 1.61 28.65 8.33
N ASN A 128 0.34 28.53 8.73
CA ASN A 128 -0.60 27.51 8.30
C ASN A 128 -0.78 27.58 6.76
N PRO A 129 -0.12 26.73 5.95
CA PRO A 129 -0.36 26.71 4.51
C PRO A 129 -1.69 26.00 4.14
N TYR A 130 -2.40 25.45 5.14
CA TYR A 130 -3.64 24.68 4.98
C TYR A 130 -4.90 25.44 5.41
N SER A 131 -4.83 26.75 5.69
CA SER A 131 -5.99 27.54 6.15
C SER A 131 -7.05 27.83 5.09
N SER A 132 -6.89 27.32 3.87
CA SER A 132 -7.93 27.35 2.84
C SER A 132 -8.31 25.93 2.45
N ALA A 133 -9.58 25.59 2.68
CA ALA A 133 -10.26 24.34 2.37
C ALA A 133 -10.29 23.95 0.87
N SER A 134 -9.33 24.41 0.07
CA SER A 134 -9.30 24.29 -1.39
C SER A 134 -8.02 23.66 -1.96
N ASN A 135 -6.97 23.45 -1.16
CA ASN A 135 -5.66 23.06 -1.71
C ASN A 135 -5.27 21.67 -1.19
N GLY A 136 -5.65 20.62 -1.92
CA GLY A 136 -5.40 19.22 -1.55
C GLY A 136 -3.92 18.84 -1.44
N LEU A 137 -3.67 17.53 -1.32
CA LEU A 137 -2.36 16.84 -1.28
C LEU A 137 -1.22 17.51 -2.10
N PRO A 138 -1.44 18.05 -3.31
CA PRO A 138 -0.38 18.73 -4.06
C PRO A 138 0.20 19.96 -3.37
N ALA A 139 -0.57 20.77 -2.65
CA ALA A 139 -0.07 22.03 -2.09
C ALA A 139 0.85 21.82 -0.88
N ALA A 140 0.50 20.85 -0.03
CA ALA A 140 1.33 20.36 1.06
C ALA A 140 2.77 20.06 0.62
N ILE A 141 2.86 19.19 -0.38
CA ILE A 141 4.13 18.66 -0.87
C ILE A 141 4.85 19.73 -1.68
N LYS A 142 4.14 20.53 -2.48
CA LYS A 142 4.74 21.68 -3.19
C LYS A 142 5.39 22.67 -2.24
N ASN A 143 4.72 23.04 -1.16
CA ASN A 143 5.29 23.95 -0.16
C ASN A 143 6.51 23.33 0.52
N PHE A 144 6.43 22.05 0.90
CA PHE A 144 7.56 21.32 1.48
C PHE A 144 8.77 21.22 0.54
N LEU A 145 8.54 20.95 -0.76
CA LEU A 145 9.61 20.91 -1.75
C LEU A 145 10.19 22.30 -2.00
N ALA A 146 9.35 23.34 -2.04
CA ALA A 146 9.76 24.71 -2.25
C ALA A 146 10.65 25.24 -1.11
N THR A 147 10.42 24.85 0.16
CA THR A 147 11.33 25.21 1.26
C THR A 147 12.71 24.56 1.10
N GLY A 148 12.79 23.43 0.41
CA GLY A 148 14.05 22.81 -0.01
C GLY A 148 14.66 23.40 -1.28
N GLY A 149 14.06 24.43 -1.88
CA GLY A 149 14.52 25.05 -3.13
C GLY A 149 13.99 24.39 -4.41
N TYR A 150 13.03 23.47 -4.31
CA TYR A 150 12.46 22.75 -5.45
C TYR A 150 11.06 23.25 -5.78
N SER A 151 10.92 24.06 -6.84
CA SER A 151 9.64 24.67 -7.23
C SER A 151 9.02 24.09 -8.51
N ASP A 152 9.76 23.32 -9.28
CA ASP A 152 9.41 22.86 -10.63
C ASP A 152 9.37 21.33 -10.80
N ILE A 153 9.58 20.58 -9.72
CA ILE A 153 9.58 19.11 -9.75
C ILE A 153 8.17 18.53 -9.89
N LEU A 154 7.18 19.15 -9.24
CA LEU A 154 5.80 18.65 -9.28
C LEU A 154 5.01 19.30 -10.42
N PRO A 155 4.12 18.55 -11.09
CA PRO A 155 3.30 19.10 -12.16
C PRO A 155 2.34 20.18 -11.63
N SER A 156 1.82 21.01 -12.55
CA SER A 156 0.76 21.98 -12.21
C SER A 156 -0.47 21.28 -11.62
N ASN A 157 -1.30 22.01 -10.88
CA ASN A 157 -2.51 21.42 -10.27
C ASN A 157 -3.48 20.88 -11.33
N ASP A 158 -3.48 21.44 -12.53
CA ASP A 158 -4.31 20.97 -13.66
C ASP A 158 -3.90 19.58 -14.16
N ASN A 159 -2.66 19.17 -13.88
CA ASN A 159 -2.12 17.85 -14.19
C ASN A 159 -2.21 16.88 -13.00
N CYS A 160 -2.82 17.30 -11.88
CA CYS A 160 -3.08 16.44 -10.73
C CYS A 160 -4.54 15.94 -10.77
N ILE A 161 -4.73 14.62 -10.93
CA ILE A 161 -6.06 14.03 -11.02
C ILE A 161 -6.40 13.31 -9.70
N PRO A 162 -7.35 13.82 -8.90
CA PRO A 162 -7.75 13.18 -7.65
C PRO A 162 -8.57 11.91 -7.93
N LEU A 163 -7.99 10.74 -7.64
CA LEU A 163 -8.59 9.44 -7.92
C LEU A 163 -10.00 9.26 -7.32
N LEU A 164 -10.24 9.81 -6.14
CA LEU A 164 -11.53 9.70 -5.46
C LEU A 164 -12.70 10.23 -6.33
N GLN A 165 -12.46 11.26 -7.13
CA GLN A 165 -13.48 11.81 -8.02
C GLN A 165 -13.79 10.86 -9.19
N VAL A 166 -12.77 10.19 -9.71
CA VAL A 166 -12.91 9.20 -10.79
C VAL A 166 -13.78 8.02 -10.34
N LEU A 167 -13.56 7.53 -9.12
CA LEU A 167 -14.34 6.43 -8.55
C LEU A 167 -15.76 6.85 -8.18
N ARG A 168 -15.96 8.06 -7.64
CA ARG A 168 -17.30 8.60 -7.35
C ARG A 168 -18.18 8.68 -8.60
N HIS A 169 -17.59 8.97 -9.75
CA HIS A 169 -18.32 9.05 -11.02
C HIS A 169 -19.02 7.74 -11.40
N GLN A 170 -18.53 6.60 -10.91
CA GLN A 170 -19.11 5.29 -11.20
C GLN A 170 -20.46 5.05 -10.53
N GLN A 171 -20.89 5.92 -9.61
CA GLN A 171 -22.16 5.80 -8.89
C GLN A 171 -22.36 4.39 -8.33
N LEU A 172 -21.38 3.94 -7.55
CA LEU A 172 -21.43 2.61 -6.94
C LEU A 172 -22.66 2.51 -6.03
N PRO A 173 -23.42 1.40 -6.09
CA PRO A 173 -24.57 1.22 -5.22
C PRO A 173 -24.12 1.27 -3.77
N ALA A 174 -24.84 2.02 -2.94
CA ALA A 174 -24.55 2.05 -1.52
C ALA A 174 -24.90 0.68 -0.90
N PRO A 175 -24.01 0.07 -0.11
CA PRO A 175 -24.33 -1.14 0.65
C PRO A 175 -25.48 -0.90 1.63
N SER A 176 -26.14 -1.97 2.07
CA SER A 176 -27.16 -1.86 3.13
C SER A 176 -26.56 -1.24 4.40
N GLY A 177 -27.23 -0.23 4.95
CA GLY A 177 -26.74 0.56 6.09
C GLY A 177 -25.86 1.76 5.71
N PHE A 178 -25.51 1.94 4.43
CA PHE A 178 -24.69 3.05 3.96
C PHE A 178 -25.52 4.04 3.14
N ARG A 179 -25.22 5.33 3.28
CA ARG A 179 -25.76 6.37 2.39
C ARG A 179 -25.03 6.43 1.06
N ILE A 180 -23.73 6.14 1.08
CA ILE A 180 -22.83 6.15 -0.08
C ILE A 180 -21.87 4.98 0.02
N PHE A 181 -21.42 4.45 -1.12
CA PHE A 181 -20.33 3.47 -1.10
C PHE A 181 -19.06 4.12 -0.51
N PRO A 182 -18.44 3.52 0.51
CA PRO A 182 -17.23 4.08 1.11
C PRO A 182 -16.04 3.89 0.18
N LEU A 183 -15.49 5.01 -0.30
CA LEU A 183 -14.39 5.04 -1.25
C LEU A 183 -13.04 5.30 -0.57
N LYS A 184 -12.86 4.81 0.65
CA LYS A 184 -11.54 4.80 1.29
C LYS A 184 -10.68 3.74 0.62
N LEU A 185 -9.37 4.02 0.48
CA LEU A 185 -8.45 3.09 -0.17
C LEU A 185 -8.42 1.75 0.55
N GLU A 186 -8.36 1.76 1.89
CA GLU A 186 -8.38 0.55 2.73
C GLU A 186 -9.58 -0.37 2.45
N ILE A 187 -10.73 0.21 2.09
CA ILE A 187 -11.98 -0.51 1.83
C ILE A 187 -12.00 -0.99 0.38
N ILE A 188 -11.78 -0.08 -0.59
CA ILE A 188 -11.82 -0.43 -2.02
C ILE A 188 -10.76 -1.48 -2.34
N PHE A 189 -9.55 -1.31 -1.82
CA PHE A 189 -8.46 -2.25 -2.03
C PHE A 189 -8.81 -3.63 -1.50
N SER A 190 -9.33 -3.71 -0.27
CA SER A 190 -9.72 -4.99 0.34
C SER A 190 -10.86 -5.67 -0.40
N VAL A 191 -11.80 -4.91 -0.96
CA VAL A 191 -12.90 -5.46 -1.77
C VAL A 191 -12.39 -6.00 -3.12
N PHE A 192 -11.48 -5.29 -3.78
CA PHE A 192 -10.92 -5.76 -5.05
C PHE A 192 -9.88 -6.87 -4.89
N TYR A 193 -9.15 -6.88 -3.78
CA TYR A 193 -7.98 -7.72 -3.57
C TYR A 193 -7.99 -8.36 -2.17
N PRO A 194 -9.03 -9.11 -1.78
CA PRO A 194 -9.29 -9.57 -0.41
C PRO A 194 -8.22 -10.50 0.21
N ARG A 195 -7.20 -10.89 -0.55
CA ARG A 195 -6.09 -11.76 -0.10
C ARG A 195 -4.72 -11.22 -0.50
N HIS A 196 -4.65 -9.98 -0.92
CA HIS A 196 -3.38 -9.40 -1.32
C HIS A 196 -2.56 -9.02 -0.10
N LYS A 197 -1.24 -9.26 -0.16
CA LYS A 197 -0.27 -8.98 0.94
C LYS A 197 -0.17 -7.52 1.39
N LEU A 198 -0.91 -6.62 0.75
CA LEU A 198 -0.97 -5.19 1.09
C LEU A 198 -2.25 -4.84 1.85
N CYS A 199 -3.23 -5.74 1.94
CA CYS A 199 -4.39 -5.55 2.80
C CYS A 199 -3.92 -5.37 4.25
N GLY A 200 -4.51 -4.44 4.99
CA GLY A 200 -4.11 -4.19 6.37
C GLY A 200 -2.89 -3.29 6.54
N ARG A 201 -2.25 -2.84 5.45
CA ARG A 201 -0.95 -2.15 5.52
C ARG A 201 -1.02 -0.67 5.13
N ASN A 202 -2.22 -0.07 5.14
CA ASN A 202 -2.43 1.36 4.88
C ASN A 202 -1.75 2.23 5.97
N HIS A 203 -1.76 3.55 5.77
CA HIS A 203 -1.04 4.53 6.61
C HIS A 203 0.47 4.48 6.41
N ARG A 204 0.87 4.10 5.19
CA ARG A 204 2.25 4.07 4.74
C ARG A 204 2.23 4.52 3.29
N ALA A 205 2.78 5.69 3.01
CA ALA A 205 2.66 6.34 1.71
C ALA A 205 3.03 5.40 0.54
N LEU A 206 4.10 4.60 0.70
CA LEU A 206 4.50 3.64 -0.34
C LEU A 206 3.48 2.52 -0.54
N VAL A 207 2.92 1.98 0.55
CA VAL A 207 1.90 0.93 0.46
C VAL A 207 0.66 1.49 -0.20
N ASP A 208 0.22 2.67 0.20
CA ASP A 208 -0.98 3.31 -0.33
C ASP A 208 -0.79 3.68 -1.82
N CYS A 209 0.41 4.10 -2.24
CA CYS A 209 0.77 4.21 -3.66
C CYS A 209 0.60 2.88 -4.41
N GLN A 210 1.13 1.78 -3.87
CA GLN A 210 1.07 0.46 -4.50
C GLN A 210 -0.36 -0.07 -4.59
N GLN A 211 -1.13 0.06 -3.52
CA GLN A 211 -2.55 -0.28 -3.51
C GLN A 211 -3.33 0.57 -4.52
N THR A 212 -3.08 1.88 -4.56
CA THR A 212 -3.69 2.80 -5.53
C THR A 212 -3.40 2.38 -6.97
N LYS A 213 -2.16 1.97 -7.28
CA LYS A 213 -1.82 1.43 -8.61
C LYS A 213 -2.69 0.23 -8.97
N LEU A 214 -2.81 -0.72 -8.06
CA LEU A 214 -3.60 -1.94 -8.29
C LEU A 214 -5.08 -1.60 -8.46
N VAL A 215 -5.64 -0.70 -7.65
CA VAL A 215 -7.02 -0.19 -7.81
C VAL A 215 -7.21 0.47 -9.17
N LEU A 216 -6.22 1.21 -9.67
CA LEU A 216 -6.28 1.83 -10.99
C LEU A 216 -6.16 0.79 -12.13
N ASP A 217 -5.27 -0.20 -12.01
CA ASP A 217 -5.18 -1.31 -12.98
C ASP A 217 -6.52 -2.05 -13.07
N LYS A 218 -7.17 -2.19 -11.92
CA LYS A 218 -8.49 -2.77 -11.82
C LYS A 218 -9.56 -1.89 -12.46
N PHE A 219 -9.54 -0.59 -12.21
CA PHE A 219 -10.43 0.40 -12.81
C PHE A 219 -10.34 0.35 -14.33
N ASP A 220 -9.12 0.34 -14.88
CA ASP A 220 -8.86 0.28 -16.33
C ASP A 220 -9.50 -0.96 -16.94
N SER A 221 -9.34 -2.11 -16.26
CA SER A 221 -9.96 -3.38 -16.68
C SER A 221 -11.49 -3.32 -16.66
N LEU A 222 -12.08 -2.64 -15.68
CA LEU A 222 -13.55 -2.49 -15.56
C LEU A 222 -14.14 -1.52 -16.60
N CYS A 223 -13.31 -0.68 -17.22
CA CYS A 223 -13.74 0.17 -18.33
C CYS A 223 -13.91 -0.61 -19.65
N ASN A 224 -13.33 -1.81 -19.76
CA ASN A 224 -13.55 -2.68 -20.90
C ASN A 224 -14.96 -3.32 -20.86
N PRO A 225 -15.56 -3.64 -22.02
CA PRO A 225 -16.78 -4.45 -22.09
C PRO A 225 -16.66 -5.73 -21.27
N VAL A 226 -17.74 -6.14 -20.60
CA VAL A 226 -17.73 -7.25 -19.62
C VAL A 226 -17.13 -8.51 -20.26
N GLU A 227 -17.51 -8.81 -21.49
CA GLU A 227 -17.14 -10.00 -22.27
C GLU A 227 -15.66 -10.03 -22.65
N SER A 228 -14.98 -8.88 -22.61
CA SER A 228 -13.57 -8.72 -22.97
C SER A 228 -12.61 -8.73 -21.77
N ARG A 229 -13.15 -8.85 -20.56
CA ARG A 229 -12.36 -8.86 -19.32
C ARG A 229 -11.77 -10.25 -19.04
N GLY A 230 -10.68 -10.26 -18.28
CA GLY A 230 -10.09 -11.49 -17.73
C GLY A 230 -11.14 -12.33 -16.99
N SER A 231 -10.96 -13.65 -17.01
CA SER A 231 -11.94 -14.61 -16.51
C SER A 231 -12.27 -14.36 -15.04
N GLU A 232 -11.27 -13.96 -14.26
CA GLU A 232 -11.38 -13.63 -12.84
C GLU A 232 -12.30 -12.43 -12.53
N TRP A 233 -12.75 -11.72 -13.58
CA TRP A 233 -13.64 -10.57 -13.51
C TRP A 233 -14.94 -10.75 -14.28
N GLN A 234 -15.20 -11.96 -14.78
CA GLN A 234 -16.52 -12.34 -15.23
C GLN A 234 -17.40 -12.52 -13.97
N PRO A 235 -18.61 -11.93 -13.94
CA PRO A 235 -19.51 -12.01 -12.79
C PRO A 235 -19.78 -13.43 -12.28
N GLU A 236 -19.74 -14.40 -13.19
CA GLU A 236 -19.96 -15.82 -12.94
C GLU A 236 -18.78 -16.42 -12.16
N GLU A 237 -17.54 -16.10 -12.53
CA GLU A 237 -16.35 -16.59 -11.84
C GLU A 237 -16.18 -15.94 -10.47
N MET A 238 -16.45 -14.63 -10.35
CA MET A 238 -16.41 -13.92 -9.08
C MET A 238 -17.42 -14.46 -8.05
N ALA A 239 -18.53 -15.05 -8.50
CA ALA A 239 -19.50 -15.70 -7.62
C ALA A 239 -19.08 -17.13 -7.22
N THR A 240 -18.38 -17.85 -8.11
CA THR A 240 -17.95 -19.25 -7.87
C THR A 240 -16.61 -19.39 -7.18
N VAL A 241 -15.69 -18.44 -7.35
CA VAL A 241 -14.58 -18.24 -6.44
C VAL A 241 -15.22 -17.69 -5.17
N SER A 242 -15.84 -18.57 -4.41
CA SER A 242 -16.16 -18.28 -3.03
C SER A 242 -14.82 -17.86 -2.44
N GLN A 243 -14.68 -16.55 -2.26
CA GLN A 243 -14.12 -16.04 -1.05
C GLN A 243 -14.78 -16.88 0.05
N ARG A 244 -14.10 -17.96 0.48
CA ARG A 244 -13.94 -18.19 1.91
C ARG A 244 -13.79 -16.79 2.47
N GLN A 245 -14.83 -16.36 3.18
CA GLN A 245 -15.19 -14.96 3.38
C GLN A 245 -13.92 -14.19 3.78
N ILE A 246 -13.85 -12.88 3.60
CA ILE A 246 -12.75 -12.14 4.22
C ILE A 246 -12.62 -12.48 5.74
N LEU A 247 -13.76 -12.80 6.37
CA LEU A 247 -13.84 -13.42 7.70
C LEU A 247 -13.10 -14.76 7.82
N ASP A 248 -13.04 -15.60 6.81
CA ASP A 248 -12.22 -16.82 6.79
C ASP A 248 -10.73 -16.55 6.67
N PHE A 249 -10.29 -15.47 6.01
CA PHE A 249 -8.90 -15.03 6.11
C PHE A 249 -8.58 -14.64 7.56
N PHE A 250 -9.43 -13.82 8.18
CA PHE A 250 -9.30 -13.44 9.59
C PHE A 250 -9.49 -14.61 10.57
N ASN A 251 -10.34 -15.59 10.26
CA ASN A 251 -10.57 -16.78 11.08
C ASN A 251 -9.48 -17.83 10.88
N TRP A 252 -8.88 -17.91 9.69
CA TRP A 252 -7.68 -18.71 9.43
C TRP A 252 -6.51 -18.19 10.26
N GLU A 253 -6.31 -16.86 10.32
CA GLU A 253 -5.33 -16.23 11.21
C GLU A 253 -5.60 -16.60 12.69
N LYS A 254 -6.86 -16.58 13.14
CA LYS A 254 -7.21 -17.02 14.52
C LYS A 254 -6.86 -18.49 14.78
N LYS A 255 -7.06 -19.38 13.81
CA LYS A 255 -6.76 -20.82 13.94
C LYS A 255 -5.26 -21.11 13.96
N THR A 256 -4.46 -20.45 13.13
CA THR A 256 -3.00 -20.62 13.16
C THR A 256 -2.39 -20.23 14.50
N VAL A 257 -2.94 -19.19 15.14
CA VAL A 257 -2.52 -18.71 16.46
C VAL A 257 -2.92 -19.66 17.60
N SER A 258 -4.07 -20.33 17.44
CA SER A 258 -4.56 -21.31 18.43
C SER A 258 -3.69 -22.55 18.46
N ASN A 259 -3.26 -23.02 17.28
CA ASN A 259 -2.44 -24.22 17.15
C ASN A 259 -0.98 -24.00 17.63
N GLU A 260 -0.38 -22.82 17.37
CA GLU A 260 0.96 -22.49 17.90
C GLU A 260 1.00 -22.38 19.44
N LYS A 261 -0.12 -22.06 20.09
CA LYS A 261 -0.23 -22.06 21.56
C LYS A 261 -0.39 -23.45 22.16
N GLN A 262 -0.87 -24.44 21.40
CA GLN A 262 -1.11 -25.79 21.89
C GLN A 262 0.12 -26.70 21.80
N ASP A 263 1.02 -26.45 20.86
CA ASP A 263 2.27 -27.23 20.72
C ASP A 263 3.36 -26.84 21.75
N GLY A 264 3.08 -25.88 22.65
CA GLY A 264 4.03 -25.39 23.66
C GLY A 264 3.87 -26.01 25.05
N ILE A 265 2.90 -26.91 25.27
CA ILE A 265 2.66 -27.54 26.57
C ILE A 265 2.44 -29.05 26.37
N ASP A 266 3.52 -29.76 26.08
CA ASP A 266 3.67 -31.14 26.56
C ASP A 266 5.11 -31.32 27.01
N GLY A 267 5.25 -31.60 28.30
CA GLY A 267 6.52 -31.72 28.98
C GLY A 267 7.08 -33.14 28.98
N GLY A 268 8.40 -33.20 29.13
CA GLY A 268 9.06 -34.23 29.94
C GLY A 268 9.86 -35.29 29.18
N GLY A 269 11.10 -35.49 29.64
CA GLY A 269 11.72 -36.82 29.62
C GLY A 269 13.11 -36.92 28.96
N GLU A 270 14.13 -36.78 29.80
CA GLU A 270 15.48 -37.39 29.75
C GLU A 270 15.92 -38.23 28.54
N SER A 271 17.13 -37.98 28.01
CA SER A 271 18.33 -38.82 28.26
C SER A 271 19.39 -38.72 27.14
N GLY A 272 20.64 -38.46 27.57
CA GLY A 272 21.89 -39.09 27.12
C GLY A 272 22.28 -39.20 25.64
N GLY A 273 23.39 -38.53 25.28
CA GLY A 273 24.30 -39.02 24.24
C GLY A 273 25.18 -37.95 23.58
N PRO A 274 26.53 -38.00 23.67
CA PRO A 274 27.40 -37.09 22.95
C PRO A 274 27.61 -37.61 21.52
N SER A 275 27.17 -36.85 20.52
CA SER A 275 27.56 -37.08 19.12
C SER A 275 28.56 -36.02 18.68
N THR A 276 29.74 -36.52 18.36
CA THR A 276 30.86 -35.86 17.68
C THR A 276 30.43 -35.27 16.35
N VAL A 277 30.67 -33.97 16.15
CA VAL A 277 30.56 -33.31 14.84
C VAL A 277 31.95 -32.93 14.37
N THR A 278 32.37 -33.61 13.30
CA THR A 278 33.55 -33.36 12.49
C THR A 278 33.40 -32.03 11.75
N THR A 279 34.30 -31.08 11.99
CA THR A 279 34.43 -29.85 11.22
C THR A 279 35.20 -30.12 9.93
N HIS A 280 34.53 -30.02 8.78
CA HIS A 280 35.20 -29.87 7.49
C HIS A 280 35.30 -28.39 7.13
N ALA A 281 36.53 -27.90 7.09
CA ALA A 281 36.89 -26.61 6.51
C ALA A 281 36.74 -26.66 4.98
N VAL A 282 36.13 -25.64 4.40
CA VAL A 282 36.29 -25.30 2.98
C VAL A 282 36.71 -23.84 2.92
N ALA A 283 37.84 -23.62 2.25
CA ALA A 283 38.48 -22.35 2.06
C ALA A 283 38.32 -21.88 0.60
N LYS A 284 38.38 -20.54 0.42
CA LYS A 284 38.65 -19.75 -0.80
C LYS A 284 37.49 -19.68 -1.81
N THR A 285 37.24 -18.58 -2.54
CA THR A 285 38.06 -17.44 -3.02
C THR A 285 37.18 -16.17 -3.00
N GLU A 286 37.64 -15.00 -2.53
CA GLU A 286 38.22 -13.89 -3.33
C GLU A 286 37.63 -13.77 -4.75
N ASP A 287 36.82 -12.73 -5.02
CA ASP A 287 37.12 -11.81 -6.12
C ASP A 287 36.39 -10.45 -6.00
N GLU A 288 37.12 -9.44 -6.47
CA GLU A 288 36.90 -8.02 -6.81
C GLU A 288 35.45 -7.50 -6.91
N GLY A 289 35.09 -6.30 -6.46
CA GLY A 289 35.82 -5.03 -6.55
C GLY A 289 34.95 -4.04 -7.35
N ASN A 290 34.21 -3.16 -6.69
CA ASN A 290 33.78 -1.91 -7.33
C ASN A 290 33.57 -0.79 -6.30
N LYS A 291 34.59 0.06 -6.16
CA LYS A 291 34.57 1.31 -5.41
C LYS A 291 34.15 2.42 -6.36
N TYR A 292 33.02 3.06 -6.10
CA TYR A 292 32.78 4.41 -6.61
C TYR A 292 32.99 5.40 -5.46
N ALA A 293 34.12 6.11 -5.54
CA ALA A 293 34.43 7.27 -4.74
C ALA A 293 33.64 8.46 -5.29
N TYR A 294 32.91 9.18 -4.43
CA TYR A 294 32.48 10.55 -4.72
C TYR A 294 33.39 11.51 -3.97
N GLY A 295 34.00 12.38 -4.75
CA GLY A 295 35.02 13.32 -4.34
C GLY A 295 34.51 14.46 -3.47
N ASP A 296 35.37 14.78 -2.54
CA ASP A 296 35.51 16.00 -1.76
C ASP A 296 35.43 17.25 -2.66
N PHE A 297 34.48 18.15 -2.38
CA PHE A 297 34.50 19.51 -2.93
C PHE A 297 34.81 20.48 -1.81
N GLY A 298 36.00 21.06 -1.94
CA GLY A 298 36.61 21.96 -1.00
C GLY A 298 35.92 23.31 -0.91
N ARG A 299 36.05 23.87 0.30
CA ARG A 299 35.97 25.29 0.61
C ARG A 299 36.91 26.12 -0.26
N ARG A 300 36.48 27.31 -0.66
CA ARG A 300 37.20 28.61 -0.55
C ARG A 300 36.36 29.73 -1.16
N GLY A 301 36.35 30.88 -0.49
CA GLY A 301 35.79 32.15 -0.98
C GLY A 301 34.94 32.81 0.07
#